data_AF-A0A7V8WXR4-F1
#
_entry.id   AF-A0A7V8WXR4-F1
#
_cell.length_a   1.000
_cell.length_b   1.000
_cell.length_c   1.000
_cell.angle_alpha   90.00
_cell.angle_beta   90.00
_cell.angle_gamma   90.00
#
_symmetry.space_group_name_H-M   'P 1'
#
loop_
_entity.id
_entity.type
_entity.pdbx_description
1 polymer ?
#
loop_
_entity_poly.entity_id
_entity_poly.type
_entity_poly.pdbx_seq_one_letter_code
_entity_poly.pdbx_strand_id
1 'polypeptide(L)'
;MHDSIADDLEVFIESGALWDAEELGAVVARLSAETATTEDPLPARLGRFLEAVRLRQRVADVDPSMRAEIEAIVYPRVWKVIEGIRDGMPDAELRTRIEVMNRRLARLFVEESVGKRRSTLSTMAPGPEADGDG
;
A
#
# COMPACT_ATOMS: atom_id res chain seq x y z
N MET A 1 0.58 3.87 24.37
CA MET A 1 1.11 2.80 23.49
C MET A 1 0.70 3.07 22.05
N HIS A 2 -0.60 3.28 21.77
CA HIS A 2 -1.02 3.70 20.44
C HIS A 2 -0.49 5.09 20.05
N ASP A 3 -0.34 6.00 21.01
CA ASP A 3 0.21 7.35 20.74
C ASP A 3 1.60 7.31 20.10
N SER A 4 2.52 6.47 20.58
CA SER A 4 3.85 6.35 19.95
C SER A 4 3.77 5.78 18.53
N ILE A 5 2.80 4.91 18.24
CA ILE A 5 2.56 4.42 16.87
C ILE A 5 2.02 5.55 16.00
N ALA A 6 1.11 6.37 16.54
CA ALA A 6 0.57 7.53 15.84
C ALA A 6 1.66 8.55 15.52
N ASP A 7 2.58 8.81 16.45
CA ASP A 7 3.71 9.72 16.26
C ASP A 7 4.69 9.20 15.20
N ASP A 8 5.08 7.92 15.28
CA ASP A 8 5.95 7.28 14.28
C ASP A 8 5.32 7.32 12.87
N LEU A 9 4.01 7.08 12.77
CA LEU A 9 3.27 7.16 11.51
C LEU A 9 3.14 8.60 11.03
N GLU A 10 2.93 9.58 11.91
CA GLU A 10 2.83 10.98 11.52
C GLU A 10 4.13 11.46 10.88
N VAL A 11 5.28 11.18 11.52
CA VAL A 11 6.60 11.51 10.96
C VAL A 11 6.78 10.91 9.57
N PHE A 12 6.42 9.63 9.40
CA PHE A 12 6.50 8.94 8.11
C PHE A 12 5.59 9.53 7.03
N ILE A 13 4.37 9.96 7.41
CA ILE A 13 3.42 10.56 6.47
C ILE A 13 3.87 11.97 6.08
N GLU A 14 4.36 12.76 7.04
CA GLU A 14 4.87 14.11 6.81
C GLU A 14 6.14 14.13 5.97
N SER A 15 7.02 13.13 6.11
CA SER A 15 8.22 13.00 5.27
C SER A 15 7.90 12.64 3.82
N GLY A 16 6.69 12.15 3.54
CA GLY A 16 6.30 11.70 2.19
C GLY A 16 7.13 10.50 1.72
N ALA A 17 7.70 9.74 2.65
CA ALA A 17 8.70 8.73 2.37
C ALA A 17 8.13 7.37 1.98
N LEU A 18 6.89 7.33 1.46
CA LEU A 18 6.29 6.08 1.03
C LEU A 18 7.14 5.34 0.01
N TRP A 19 7.84 6.06 -0.88
CA TRP A 19 8.72 5.50 -1.91
C TRP A 19 10.18 5.39 -1.50
N ASP A 20 10.52 5.81 -0.29
CA ASP A 20 11.83 5.55 0.29
C ASP A 20 11.82 4.14 0.90
N ALA A 21 12.58 3.23 0.30
CA ALA A 21 12.60 1.84 0.72
C ALA A 21 13.24 1.64 2.11
N GLU A 22 14.12 2.55 2.53
CA GLU A 22 14.76 2.54 3.85
C GLU A 22 13.77 3.03 4.90
N GLU A 23 13.14 4.20 4.69
CA GLU A 23 12.18 4.75 5.66
C GLU A 23 10.93 3.86 5.79
N LEU A 24 10.33 3.43 4.68
CA LEU A 24 9.20 2.49 4.71
C LEU A 24 9.61 1.17 5.38
N GLY A 25 10.83 0.70 5.12
CA GLY A 25 11.38 -0.49 5.75
C GLY A 25 11.53 -0.35 7.28
N ALA A 26 11.98 0.81 7.75
CA ALA A 26 12.15 1.13 9.16
C ALA A 26 10.80 1.15 9.89
N VAL A 27 9.77 1.79 9.31
CA VAL A 27 8.41 1.82 9.88
C VAL A 27 7.82 0.42 9.99
N VAL A 28 7.93 -0.41 8.94
CA VAL A 28 7.47 -1.80 8.98
C VAL A 28 8.20 -2.61 10.04
N ALA A 29 9.52 -2.45 10.15
CA ALA A 29 10.32 -3.13 11.17
C ALA A 29 9.90 -2.72 12.59
N ARG A 30 9.65 -1.44 12.82
CA ARG A 30 9.16 -0.91 14.10
C ARG A 30 7.81 -1.49 14.48
N LEU A 31 6.84 -1.50 13.56
CA LEU A 31 5.51 -2.09 13.77
C LEU A 31 5.58 -3.61 14.03
N SER A 32 6.51 -4.30 13.37
CA SER A 32 6.75 -5.73 13.58
C SER A 32 7.35 -6.00 14.96
N ALA A 33 8.29 -5.17 15.41
CA ALA A 33 8.86 -5.26 16.75
C ALA A 33 7.80 -5.02 17.84
N GLU A 34 6.96 -4.00 17.64
CA GLU A 34 5.84 -3.71 18.55
C GLU A 34 4.88 -4.91 18.63
N THR A 35 4.47 -5.46 17.48
CA THR A 35 3.64 -6.67 17.41
C THR A 35 4.22 -7.86 18.19
N ALA A 36 5.55 -8.01 18.23
CA ALA A 36 6.19 -9.11 18.94
C ALA A 36 6.17 -8.92 20.47
N THR A 37 6.01 -7.69 20.95
CA THR A 37 6.07 -7.34 22.37
C THR A 37 4.71 -7.05 23.01
N THR A 38 3.66 -6.85 22.20
CA THR A 38 2.31 -6.55 22.67
C THR A 38 1.27 -7.53 22.11
N GLU A 39 0.21 -7.78 22.87
CA GLU A 39 -0.97 -8.52 22.40
C GLU A 39 -1.91 -7.64 21.57
N ASP A 40 -1.59 -6.35 21.40
CA ASP A 40 -2.36 -5.44 20.59
C ASP A 40 -2.25 -5.76 19.08
N PRO A 41 -3.39 -6.03 18.42
CA PRO A 41 -3.39 -6.39 17.00
C PRO A 41 -3.23 -5.21 16.04
N LEU A 42 -3.30 -3.96 16.50
CA LEU A 42 -3.18 -2.77 15.65
C LEU A 42 -1.83 -2.67 14.91
N PRO A 43 -0.66 -2.70 15.59
CA PRO A 43 0.63 -2.64 14.91
C PRO A 43 0.80 -3.75 13.86
N ALA A 44 0.30 -4.96 14.15
CA ALA A 44 0.35 -6.09 13.21
C ALA A 44 -0.44 -5.83 11.92
N ARG A 45 -1.63 -5.21 12.05
CA ARG A 45 -2.49 -4.90 10.90
C ARG A 45 -1.89 -3.80 10.03
N LEU A 46 -1.34 -2.76 10.66
CA LEU A 46 -0.66 -1.66 9.96
C LEU A 46 0.62 -2.14 9.29
N GLY A 47 1.43 -2.95 9.99
CA GLY A 47 2.66 -3.51 9.43
C GLY A 47 2.41 -4.35 8.19
N ARG A 48 1.37 -5.21 8.21
CA ARG A 48 0.97 -6.00 7.02
C ARG A 48 0.54 -5.13 5.84
N PHE A 49 -0.19 -4.05 6.10
CA PHE A 49 -0.59 -3.12 5.06
C PHE A 49 0.62 -2.46 4.39
N LEU A 50 1.54 -1.90 5.18
CA LEU A 50 2.73 -1.22 4.68
C LEU A 50 3.73 -2.18 4.03
N GLU A 51 3.85 -3.41 4.55
CA GLU A 51 4.69 -4.44 3.90
C GLU A 51 4.14 -4.81 2.52
N ALA A 52 2.82 -4.80 2.29
CA ALA A 52 2.27 -5.02 0.95
C ALA A 52 2.71 -3.94 -0.05
N VAL A 53 2.78 -2.68 0.37
CA VAL A 53 3.31 -1.58 -0.45
C VAL A 53 4.81 -1.78 -0.72
N ARG A 54 5.58 -2.11 0.32
CA ARG A 54 7.01 -2.39 0.21
C ARG A 54 7.33 -3.57 -0.70
N LEU A 55 6.54 -4.64 -0.63
CA LEU A 55 6.65 -5.76 -1.56
C LEU A 55 6.40 -5.31 -2.99
N ARG A 56 5.40 -4.46 -3.23
CA ARG A 56 5.14 -3.93 -4.57
C ARG A 56 6.33 -3.13 -5.12
N GLN A 57 7.01 -2.32 -4.30
CA GLN A 57 8.23 -1.62 -4.71
C GLN A 57 9.35 -2.56 -5.16
N ARG A 58 9.46 -3.73 -4.53
CA ARG A 58 10.51 -4.73 -4.84
C ARG A 58 10.21 -5.57 -6.08
N VAL A 59 8.94 -5.88 -6.32
CA VAL A 59 8.54 -6.87 -7.34
C VAL A 59 8.66 -6.31 -8.77
N ALA A 60 8.45 -5.02 -8.98
CA ALA A 60 8.61 -4.40 -10.29
C ALA A 60 8.72 -2.89 -10.16
N ASP A 61 9.27 -2.25 -11.19
CA ASP A 61 9.15 -0.80 -11.31
C ASP A 61 7.66 -0.42 -11.31
N VAL A 62 7.32 0.56 -10.47
CA VAL A 62 5.95 1.05 -10.30
C VAL A 62 5.82 2.29 -11.18
N ASP A 63 4.94 2.22 -12.18
CA ASP A 63 4.69 3.36 -13.06
C ASP A 63 4.25 4.60 -12.25
N PRO A 64 4.67 5.83 -12.62
CA PRO A 64 4.37 7.04 -11.85
C PRO A 64 2.88 7.27 -11.57
N SER A 65 1.98 6.91 -12.50
CA SER A 65 0.53 7.00 -12.28
C SER A 65 0.06 6.05 -11.17
N MET A 66 0.56 4.81 -11.17
CA MET A 66 0.28 3.83 -10.13
C MET A 66 0.83 4.30 -8.78
N ARG A 67 2.00 4.95 -8.77
CA ARG A 67 2.54 5.55 -7.54
C ARG A 67 1.59 6.57 -6.94
N ALA A 68 1.09 7.50 -7.76
CA ALA A 68 0.14 8.51 -7.32
C ALA A 68 -1.18 7.90 -6.80
N GLU A 69 -1.68 6.85 -7.43
CA GLU A 69 -2.88 6.14 -6.96
C GLU A 69 -2.66 5.44 -5.61
N ILE A 70 -1.48 4.82 -5.41
CA ILE A 70 -1.10 4.20 -4.14
C ILE A 70 -1.01 5.27 -3.05
N GLU A 71 -0.34 6.40 -3.32
CA GLU A 71 -0.25 7.53 -2.38
C GLU A 71 -1.63 8.07 -1.99
N ALA A 72 -2.54 8.23 -2.95
CA ALA A 72 -3.90 8.69 -2.72
C ALA A 72 -4.74 7.73 -1.86
N ILE A 73 -4.34 6.45 -1.78
CA ILE A 73 -4.93 5.47 -0.86
C ILE A 73 -4.22 5.53 0.50
N VAL A 74 -2.89 5.49 0.51
CA VAL A 74 -2.08 5.33 1.72
C VAL A 74 -2.14 6.57 2.60
N TYR A 75 -1.70 7.73 2.10
CA TYR A 75 -1.52 8.93 2.94
C TYR A 75 -2.81 9.35 3.65
N PRO A 76 -3.94 9.55 2.96
CA PRO A 76 -5.14 10.05 3.62
C PRO A 76 -5.75 9.05 4.60
N ARG A 77 -5.44 7.74 4.48
CA ARG A 77 -6.10 6.68 5.26
C ARG A 77 -5.26 6.33 6.47
N VAL A 78 -3.93 6.31 6.33
CA VAL A 78 -3.02 6.25 7.47
C VAL A 78 -3.24 7.48 8.36
N TRP A 79 -3.38 8.69 7.78
CA TRP A 79 -3.75 9.88 8.55
C TRP A 79 -5.05 9.70 9.35
N LYS A 80 -6.10 9.13 8.73
CA LYS A 80 -7.36 8.85 9.44
C LYS A 80 -7.23 7.78 10.53
N VAL A 81 -6.22 6.92 10.46
CA VAL A 81 -5.90 5.98 11.54
C VAL A 81 -5.18 6.70 12.67
N ILE A 82 -4.22 7.58 12.37
CA ILE A 82 -3.55 8.45 13.36
C ILE A 82 -4.57 9.26 14.14
N GLU A 83 -5.49 9.95 13.45
CA GLU A 83 -6.58 10.69 14.10
C GLU A 83 -7.44 9.78 14.98
N GLY A 84 -7.81 8.59 14.48
CA GLY A 84 -8.58 7.63 15.26
C GLY A 84 -7.85 7.18 16.53
N ILE A 85 -6.55 6.93 16.45
CA ILE A 85 -5.73 6.60 17.62
C ILE A 85 -5.78 7.74 18.64
N ARG A 86 -5.53 8.98 18.20
CA ARG A 86 -5.51 10.17 19.06
C ARG A 86 -6.85 10.45 19.73
N ASP A 87 -7.95 10.15 19.03
CA ASP A 87 -9.30 10.31 19.54
C ASP A 87 -9.72 9.16 20.49
N GLY A 88 -8.86 8.19 20.75
CA GLY A 88 -9.18 7.01 21.58
C GLY A 88 -10.22 6.10 20.94
N MET A 89 -10.23 6.02 19.61
CA MET A 89 -11.18 5.23 18.84
C MET A 89 -11.10 3.74 19.21
N PRO A 90 -12.24 3.04 19.32
CA PRO A 90 -12.22 1.61 19.61
C PRO A 90 -11.48 0.79 18.56
N ASP A 91 -10.74 -0.23 19.00
CA ASP A 91 -9.97 -1.13 18.12
C ASP A 91 -10.78 -1.74 16.98
N ALA A 92 -12.06 -2.00 17.19
CA ALA A 92 -12.96 -2.56 16.18
C ALA A 92 -13.17 -1.60 15.00
N GLU A 93 -13.21 -0.30 15.26
CA GLU A 93 -13.35 0.75 14.26
C GLU A 93 -12.03 0.99 13.53
N LEU A 94 -10.91 1.05 14.27
CA LEU A 94 -9.56 1.12 13.69
C LEU A 94 -9.31 -0.09 12.76
N ARG A 95 -9.69 -1.29 13.19
CA ARG A 95 -9.64 -2.50 12.37
C ARG A 95 -10.43 -2.34 11.07
N THR A 96 -11.67 -1.88 11.16
CA THR A 96 -12.54 -1.70 9.99
C THR A 96 -11.91 -0.74 8.97
N ARG A 97 -11.33 0.37 9.43
CA ARG A 97 -10.62 1.33 8.57
C ARG A 97 -9.44 0.68 7.85
N ILE A 98 -8.62 -0.09 8.57
CA ILE A 98 -7.47 -0.79 7.99
C ILE A 98 -7.93 -1.84 6.96
N GLU A 99 -9.01 -2.59 7.25
CA GLU A 99 -9.57 -3.57 6.31
C GLU A 99 -10.12 -2.93 5.02
N VAL A 100 -10.76 -1.76 5.12
CA VAL A 100 -11.20 -0.99 3.95
C VAL A 100 -10.00 -0.54 3.12
N MET A 101 -8.96 -0.02 3.77
CA MET A 101 -7.74 0.42 3.11
C MET A 101 -7.02 -0.74 2.40
N ASN A 102 -6.87 -1.88 3.07
CA ASN A 102 -6.32 -3.12 2.50
C ASN A 102 -7.08 -3.58 1.25
N ARG A 103 -8.42 -3.56 1.30
CA ARG A 103 -9.25 -3.95 0.14
C ARG A 103 -9.07 -3.02 -1.04
N ARG A 104 -8.91 -1.71 -0.81
CA ARG A 104 -8.65 -0.73 -1.88
C ARG A 104 -7.30 -0.97 -2.52
N LEU A 105 -6.26 -1.16 -1.72
CA LEU A 105 -4.91 -1.43 -2.23
C LEU A 105 -4.86 -2.75 -3.00
N ALA A 106 -5.48 -3.81 -2.49
CA ALA A 106 -5.55 -5.10 -3.17
C ALA A 106 -6.28 -5.00 -4.52
N ARG A 107 -7.38 -4.24 -4.59
CA ARG A 107 -8.10 -3.99 -5.84
C ARG A 107 -7.21 -3.28 -6.86
N LEU A 108 -6.50 -2.23 -6.44
CA LEU A 108 -5.58 -1.49 -7.30
C LEU A 108 -4.50 -2.42 -7.89
N PHE A 109 -3.86 -3.26 -7.07
CA PHE A 109 -2.83 -4.20 -7.54
C PHE A 109 -3.39 -5.27 -8.51
N VAL A 110 -4.64 -5.70 -8.32
CA VAL A 110 -5.30 -6.62 -9.25
C VAL A 110 -5.61 -5.92 -10.58
N GLU A 111 -6.14 -4.70 -10.55
CA GLU A 111 -6.44 -3.91 -11.74
C GLU A 111 -5.18 -3.64 -12.57
N GLU A 112 -4.07 -3.31 -11.91
CA GLU A 112 -2.74 -3.20 -12.53
C GLU A 112 -2.34 -4.49 -13.24
N SER A 113 -2.40 -5.63 -12.53
CA SER A 113 -1.99 -6.94 -13.05
C SER A 113 -2.84 -7.38 -14.25
N VAL A 114 -4.11 -6.97 -14.31
CA VAL A 114 -5.02 -7.24 -15.44
C VAL A 114 -4.77 -6.27 -16.60
N GLY A 115 -4.49 -4.98 -16.32
CA GLY A 115 -4.14 -3.98 -17.33
C GLY A 115 -2.83 -4.30 -18.05
N LYS A 116 -1.80 -4.71 -17.30
CA LYS A 116 -0.48 -5.08 -17.84
C LYS A 116 -0.58 -6.31 -18.75
N ARG A 117 -1.34 -7.34 -18.35
CA ARG A 117 -1.58 -8.54 -19.16
C ARG A 117 -2.36 -8.26 -20.46
N ARG A 118 -3.34 -7.35 -20.44
CA ARG A 118 -4.07 -6.94 -21.65
C ARG A 118 -3.17 -6.18 -22.63
N SER A 119 -2.32 -5.31 -22.12
CA SER A 119 -1.38 -4.53 -22.94
C SER A 119 -0.36 -5.44 -23.63
N THR A 120 0.21 -6.43 -22.93
CA THR A 120 1.15 -7.39 -23.53
C THR A 120 0.49 -8.26 -24.61
N LEU A 121 -0.77 -8.66 -24.45
CA LEU A 121 -1.49 -9.44 -25.45
C LEU A 121 -1.86 -8.60 -26.69
N SER A 122 -2.14 -7.30 -26.51
CA SER A 122 -2.47 -6.41 -27.63
C SER A 122 -1.25 -6.06 -28.49
N THR A 123 -0.03 -6.08 -27.92
CA THR A 123 1.23 -5.86 -28.66
C THR A 123 1.68 -7.08 -29.46
N MET A 124 1.23 -8.29 -29.12
CA MET A 124 1.60 -9.53 -29.82
C MET A 124 0.62 -9.96 -30.92
N ALA A 125 -0.38 -9.15 -31.26
CA ALA A 125 -1.27 -9.45 -32.39
C ALA A 125 -0.49 -9.24 -33.72
N PRO A 126 -0.29 -10.28 -34.54
CA PRO A 126 0.31 -10.10 -35.87
C PRO A 126 -0.63 -9.23 -36.72
N GLY A 127 -0.07 -8.19 -37.35
CA GLY A 127 -0.81 -7.35 -38.29
C GLY A 127 -1.40 -8.19 -39.42
N PRO A 128 -2.59 -7.83 -39.96
CA PRO A 128 -3.18 -8.57 -41.07
C PRO A 128 -2.19 -8.53 -42.25
N GLU A 129 -1.78 -9.71 -42.71
CA GLU A 129 -1.00 -9.86 -43.94
C GLU A 129 -1.78 -9.18 -45.07
N ALA A 130 -1.23 -8.08 -45.54
CA ALA A 130 -1.63 -7.43 -46.77
C ALA A 130 -1.04 -8.23 -47.93
N ASP A 131 -1.95 -8.64 -48.81
CA ASP A 131 -1.78 -8.90 -50.24
C ASP A 131 -0.92 -10.08 -50.71
N GLY A 132 -1.55 -10.88 -51.57
CA GLY A 132 -0.93 -11.89 -52.41
C GLY A 132 -1.92 -12.44 -53.42
N ASP A 133 -2.51 -11.56 -54.23
CA ASP A 133 -3.17 -11.91 -55.49
C ASP A 133 -2.09 -12.44 -56.47
N GLY A 134 -2.38 -13.54 -57.16
CA GLY A 134 -1.45 -14.23 -58.06
C GLY A 134 -1.96 -15.58 -58.55
#